data_AF-A0A8J6E4V2-F1
#
_entry.id   AF-A0A8J6E4V2-F1
#
_cell.length_a   1.000
_cell.length_b   1.000
_cell.length_c   1.000
_cell.angle_alpha   90.00
_cell.angle_beta   90.00
_cell.angle_gamma   90.00
#
_symmetry.space_group_name_H-M   'P 1'
#
loop_
_entity.id
_entity.type
_entity.pdbx_description
1 polymer ?
#
loop_
_entity_poly.entity_id
_entity_poly.type
_entity_poly.pdbx_seq_one_letter_code
_entity_poly.pdbx_strand_id
1 'polypeptide(L)'
;SWSENILEYFLRNKQITTEDGAQITWYHAANHKAQMNEALKSTAHMIEADVLLPSDESEHGQPIMAHPPETTSDNTLEDWLTEVTKSSKGIKLDFKSLAAVEPSMMLLENVKSHVKRPVWINADILPGPNGNSRVVDATPFIDTVKSFFPDVTFSLGWTTGWHPDKVNEGYSWTMVKAMENICDALSQPVTFPVRAALVRQSSPQLLWLLKKSDRYSLTIWTGKNDNYSVEDLLYIRDHFDKKQVFYDILEPQNYEFKQAIGITDNC
;
A
#
# COMPACT_ATOMS: atom_id res chain seq x y z
N SER A 1 5.72 -0.53 17.82
CA SER A 1 4.27 -0.72 17.59
C SER A 1 4.05 -0.85 16.09
N TRP A 2 2.94 -1.41 15.60
CA TRP A 2 2.61 -1.34 14.15
C TRP A 2 2.06 0.03 13.74
N SER A 3 1.78 0.90 14.71
CA SER A 3 1.40 2.30 14.56
C SER A 3 2.60 3.25 14.60
N GLU A 4 3.81 2.72 14.76
CA GLU A 4 5.04 3.51 14.68
C GLU A 4 5.16 4.10 13.26
N ASN A 5 5.55 5.37 13.18
CA ASN A 5 5.78 6.03 11.91
C ASN A 5 6.88 5.29 11.13
N ILE A 6 6.59 4.95 9.86
CA ILE A 6 7.50 4.19 9.00
C ILE A 6 8.87 4.89 8.83
N LEU A 7 8.90 6.22 8.72
CA LEU A 7 10.14 6.98 8.59
C LEU A 7 10.96 6.91 9.88
N GLU A 8 10.33 7.10 11.04
CA GLU A 8 10.99 6.99 12.34
C GLU A 8 11.60 5.59 12.53
N TYR A 9 10.85 4.53 12.18
CA TYR A 9 11.33 3.16 12.25
C TYR A 9 12.59 2.96 11.39
N PHE A 10 12.53 3.29 10.10
CA PHE A 10 13.65 3.04 9.20
C PHE A 10 14.85 3.98 9.48
N LEU A 11 14.60 5.19 9.99
CA LEU A 11 15.65 6.12 10.40
C LEU A 11 16.38 5.63 11.65
N ARG A 12 15.65 5.19 12.69
CA ARG A 12 16.24 4.59 13.91
C ARG A 12 17.12 3.39 13.57
N ASN A 13 16.70 2.60 12.58
CA ASN A 13 17.43 1.42 12.12
C ASN A 13 18.51 1.73 11.07
N LYS A 14 18.78 3.01 10.77
CA LYS A 14 19.81 3.47 9.81
C LYS A 14 19.64 2.91 8.39
N GLN A 15 18.40 2.62 8.00
CA GLN A 15 18.07 2.13 6.65
C GLN A 15 17.74 3.29 5.70
N ILE A 16 17.35 4.44 6.25
CA ILE A 16 17.22 5.72 5.55
C ILE A 16 18.05 6.79 6.27
N THR A 17 18.34 7.89 5.58
CA THR A 17 19.18 9.00 6.10
C THR A 17 18.39 10.24 6.47
N THR A 18 17.17 10.39 5.95
CA THR A 18 16.30 11.53 6.24
C THR A 18 14.83 11.12 6.30
N GLU A 19 14.01 11.94 6.96
CA GLU A 19 12.55 11.81 6.94
C GLU A 19 12.01 12.28 5.59
N ASP A 20 12.07 11.39 4.60
CA ASP A 20 11.59 11.59 3.24
C ASP A 20 10.99 10.28 2.73
N GLY A 21 9.70 10.27 2.41
CA GLY A 21 8.98 9.07 1.98
C GLY A 21 9.48 8.50 0.65
N ALA A 22 10.22 9.28 -0.15
CA ALA A 22 10.90 8.76 -1.35
C ALA A 22 12.13 7.88 -1.03
N GLN A 23 12.65 7.89 0.21
CA GLN A 23 13.70 6.96 0.64
C GLN A 23 13.15 5.57 1.02
N ILE A 24 11.85 5.45 1.30
CA ILE A 24 11.22 4.16 1.51
C ILE A 24 11.05 3.47 0.16
N THR A 25 11.65 2.30 0.02
CA THR A 25 11.62 1.48 -1.18
C THR A 25 10.63 0.34 -1.01
N TRP A 26 9.91 0.01 -2.07
CA TRP A 26 8.83 -0.95 -2.09
C TRP A 26 9.16 -2.08 -3.04
N TYR A 27 8.86 -3.31 -2.65
CA TYR A 27 8.73 -4.42 -3.57
C TYR A 27 7.25 -4.71 -3.77
N HIS A 28 6.75 -4.43 -4.97
CA HIS A 28 5.35 -4.55 -5.33
C HIS A 28 4.97 -5.97 -5.75
N ALA A 29 3.79 -6.45 -5.34
CA ALA A 29 3.18 -7.70 -5.76
C ALA A 29 4.08 -8.94 -5.58
N ALA A 30 4.62 -9.14 -4.39
CA ALA A 30 5.44 -10.31 -4.02
C ALA A 30 4.58 -11.58 -3.81
N ASN A 31 3.75 -11.91 -4.80
CA ASN A 31 2.67 -12.87 -4.65
C ASN A 31 3.16 -14.32 -4.67
N HIS A 32 4.01 -14.71 -5.63
CA HIS A 32 4.52 -16.09 -5.67
C HIS A 32 5.85 -16.25 -4.92
N LYS A 33 6.22 -17.50 -4.63
CA LYS A 33 7.46 -17.83 -3.89
C LYS A 33 8.70 -17.25 -4.57
N ALA A 34 8.73 -17.18 -5.90
CA ALA A 34 9.84 -16.59 -6.64
C ALA A 34 10.00 -15.10 -6.34
N GLN A 35 8.93 -14.31 -6.49
CA GLN A 35 8.92 -12.87 -6.22
C GLN A 35 9.17 -12.57 -4.75
N MET A 36 8.60 -13.35 -3.82
CA MET A 36 8.90 -13.22 -2.40
C MET A 36 10.39 -13.42 -2.13
N ASN A 37 11.02 -14.45 -2.70
CA ASN A 37 12.45 -14.70 -2.53
C ASN A 37 13.33 -13.60 -3.14
N GLU A 38 12.90 -12.99 -4.24
CA GLU A 38 13.54 -11.82 -4.84
C GLU A 38 13.42 -10.60 -3.91
N ALA A 39 12.21 -10.32 -3.43
CA ALA A 39 11.92 -9.23 -2.51
C ALA A 39 12.76 -9.30 -1.23
N LEU A 40 12.92 -10.50 -0.66
CA LEU A 40 13.73 -10.73 0.53
C LEU A 40 15.22 -10.43 0.32
N LYS A 41 15.74 -10.61 -0.90
CA LYS A 41 17.14 -10.33 -1.27
C LYS A 41 17.37 -8.91 -1.79
N SER A 42 16.30 -8.21 -2.17
CA SER A 42 16.36 -6.85 -2.70
C SER A 42 16.74 -5.81 -1.63
N THR A 43 16.95 -4.57 -2.06
CA THR A 43 17.12 -3.40 -1.18
C THR A 43 15.77 -2.80 -0.71
N ALA A 44 14.63 -3.42 -1.04
CA ALA A 44 13.32 -2.92 -0.62
C ALA A 44 13.19 -2.82 0.90
N HIS A 45 12.55 -1.77 1.41
CA HIS A 45 12.25 -1.62 2.82
C HIS A 45 10.94 -2.33 3.18
N MET A 46 9.94 -2.20 2.32
CA MET A 46 8.60 -2.78 2.45
C MET A 46 8.37 -3.80 1.35
N ILE A 47 7.72 -4.91 1.70
CA ILE A 47 7.21 -5.89 0.73
C ILE A 47 5.69 -5.83 0.77
N GLU A 48 5.09 -5.63 -0.39
CA GLU A 48 3.65 -5.65 -0.61
C GLU A 48 3.26 -6.97 -1.30
N ALA A 49 2.13 -7.55 -0.88
CA ALA A 49 1.54 -8.72 -1.51
C ALA A 49 0.02 -8.68 -1.41
N ASP A 50 -0.63 -9.17 -2.46
CA ASP A 50 -2.07 -9.20 -2.61
C ASP A 50 -2.65 -10.45 -1.94
N VAL A 51 -3.71 -10.31 -1.16
CA VAL A 51 -4.33 -11.40 -0.41
C VAL A 51 -5.76 -11.63 -0.91
N LEU A 52 -6.07 -12.88 -1.24
CA LEU A 52 -7.43 -13.32 -1.48
C LEU A 52 -7.68 -14.70 -0.86
N LEU A 53 -8.95 -15.03 -0.69
CA LEU A 53 -9.40 -16.36 -0.31
C LEU A 53 -9.90 -17.05 -1.59
N PRO A 54 -9.29 -18.19 -2.00
CA PRO A 54 -9.75 -18.94 -3.16
C PRO A 54 -11.22 -19.34 -2.98
N SER A 55 -11.99 -19.29 -4.07
CA SER A 55 -13.38 -19.76 -4.07
C SER A 55 -13.51 -21.28 -4.13
N ASP A 56 -12.42 -21.99 -4.44
CA ASP A 56 -12.40 -23.44 -4.57
C ASP A 56 -11.96 -24.09 -3.26
N GLU A 57 -12.73 -25.06 -2.77
CA GLU A 57 -12.50 -25.77 -1.51
C GLU A 57 -11.23 -26.65 -1.54
N SER A 58 -10.62 -26.80 -2.72
CA SER A 58 -9.38 -27.57 -2.93
C SER A 58 -8.17 -27.01 -2.16
N GLU A 59 -8.15 -25.70 -1.88
CA GLU A 59 -7.12 -25.05 -1.05
C GLU A 59 -7.61 -24.81 0.39
N HIS A 60 -8.28 -25.79 0.99
CA HIS A 60 -8.62 -25.86 2.43
C HIS A 60 -9.18 -24.58 3.11
N GLY A 61 -9.70 -23.61 2.35
CA GLY A 61 -10.15 -22.31 2.88
C GLY A 61 -9.03 -21.46 3.48
N GLN A 62 -7.79 -21.55 3.00
CA GLN A 62 -6.68 -20.71 3.46
C GLN A 62 -6.44 -19.49 2.55
N PRO A 63 -6.10 -18.30 3.11
CA PRO A 63 -5.71 -17.15 2.29
C PRO A 63 -4.42 -17.42 1.52
N ILE A 64 -4.40 -16.98 0.27
CA ILE A 64 -3.23 -17.06 -0.62
C ILE A 64 -2.79 -15.69 -1.11
N MET A 65 -1.55 -15.65 -1.58
CA MET A 65 -0.97 -14.46 -2.16
C MET A 65 -1.26 -14.40 -3.67
N ALA A 66 -2.27 -13.63 -4.09
CA ALA A 66 -2.69 -13.50 -5.49
C ALA A 66 -3.47 -12.22 -5.77
N HIS A 67 -3.31 -11.69 -6.99
CA HIS A 67 -4.08 -10.55 -7.50
C HIS A 67 -4.98 -11.00 -8.66
N PRO A 68 -6.29 -10.68 -8.66
CA PRO A 68 -7.17 -10.97 -9.79
C PRO A 68 -6.62 -10.46 -11.13
N PRO A 69 -6.72 -11.23 -12.22
CA PRO A 69 -7.58 -12.40 -12.40
C PRO A 69 -7.00 -13.72 -11.88
N GLU A 70 -5.78 -13.72 -11.32
CA GLU A 70 -5.22 -14.92 -10.70
C GLU A 70 -5.96 -15.21 -9.39
N THR A 71 -6.41 -16.45 -9.22
CA THR A 71 -7.15 -16.92 -8.03
C THR A 71 -6.52 -18.15 -7.40
N THR A 72 -5.30 -18.48 -7.81
CA THR A 72 -4.46 -19.56 -7.28
C THR A 72 -3.03 -19.03 -7.16
N SER A 73 -2.24 -19.63 -6.27
CA SER A 73 -0.84 -19.25 -6.07
C SER A 73 -0.03 -20.41 -5.51
N ASP A 74 1.28 -20.43 -5.76
CA ASP A 74 2.20 -21.37 -5.14
C ASP A 74 2.56 -21.00 -3.69
N ASN A 75 1.99 -19.89 -3.19
CA ASN A 75 2.32 -19.27 -1.92
C ASN A 75 1.05 -18.93 -1.12
N THR A 76 0.87 -19.63 -0.02
CA THR A 76 -0.16 -19.28 0.96
C THR A 76 0.29 -18.06 1.78
N LEU A 77 -0.64 -17.36 2.42
CA LEU A 77 -0.28 -16.29 3.36
C LEU A 77 0.58 -16.83 4.52
N GLU A 78 0.32 -18.06 4.99
CA GLU A 78 1.09 -18.69 6.07
C GLU A 78 2.54 -18.96 5.66
N ASP A 79 2.77 -19.53 4.47
CA ASP A 79 4.11 -19.75 3.91
C ASP A 79 4.83 -18.41 3.73
N TRP A 80 4.12 -17.42 3.19
CA TRP A 80 4.68 -16.09 2.96
C TRP A 80 5.08 -15.40 4.26
N LEU A 81 4.22 -15.42 5.29
CA LEU A 81 4.55 -14.87 6.60
C LEU A 81 5.72 -15.61 7.24
N THR A 82 5.78 -16.94 7.10
CA THR A 82 6.88 -17.76 7.61
C THR A 82 8.23 -17.31 7.06
N GLU A 83 8.33 -17.02 5.76
CA GLU A 83 9.59 -16.56 5.18
C GLU A 83 9.86 -15.07 5.45
N VAL A 84 8.85 -14.21 5.32
CA VAL A 84 9.03 -12.77 5.51
C VAL A 84 9.38 -12.42 6.95
N THR A 85 8.86 -13.14 7.94
CA THR A 85 9.19 -12.99 9.38
C THR A 85 10.66 -13.25 9.70
N LYS A 86 11.41 -13.94 8.84
CA LYS A 86 12.86 -14.17 9.00
C LYS A 86 13.72 -12.99 8.55
N SER A 87 13.13 -12.00 7.88
CA SER A 87 13.84 -10.80 7.38
C SER A 87 13.65 -9.59 8.30
N SER A 88 14.12 -8.40 7.89
CA SER A 88 13.82 -7.10 8.50
C SER A 88 12.81 -6.25 7.71
N LYS A 89 12.28 -6.78 6.60
CA LYS A 89 11.37 -6.08 5.68
C LYS A 89 10.03 -5.75 6.33
N GLY A 90 9.54 -4.52 6.19
CA GLY A 90 8.16 -4.23 6.59
C GLY A 90 7.15 -4.90 5.66
N ILE A 91 5.91 -5.02 6.11
CA ILE A 91 4.86 -5.80 5.46
C ILE A 91 3.73 -4.86 5.03
N LYS A 92 3.22 -5.02 3.81
CA LYS A 92 1.94 -4.47 3.38
C LYS A 92 1.10 -5.60 2.77
N LEU A 93 -0.08 -5.84 3.31
CA LEU A 93 -1.00 -6.87 2.80
C LEU A 93 -2.19 -6.20 2.12
N ASP A 94 -2.38 -6.43 0.83
CA ASP A 94 -3.45 -5.83 0.02
C ASP A 94 -4.62 -6.81 -0.21
N PHE A 95 -5.69 -6.60 0.56
CA PHE A 95 -6.86 -7.48 0.53
C PHE A 95 -7.75 -7.20 -0.68
N LYS A 96 -7.92 -8.22 -1.52
CA LYS A 96 -8.81 -8.18 -2.70
C LYS A 96 -10.21 -8.71 -2.40
N SER A 97 -10.42 -9.32 -1.24
CA SER A 97 -11.74 -9.78 -0.81
C SER A 97 -11.90 -9.73 0.71
N LEU A 98 -13.11 -9.37 1.16
CA LEU A 98 -13.46 -9.36 2.58
C LEU A 98 -13.35 -10.75 3.22
N ALA A 99 -13.61 -11.81 2.45
CA ALA A 99 -13.57 -13.19 2.93
C ALA A 99 -12.17 -13.61 3.41
N ALA A 100 -11.10 -13.00 2.88
CA ALA A 100 -9.74 -13.30 3.28
C ALA A 100 -9.32 -12.62 4.59
N VAL A 101 -10.04 -11.58 5.04
CA VAL A 101 -9.58 -10.65 6.08
C VAL A 101 -9.44 -11.35 7.43
N GLU A 102 -10.53 -11.92 7.95
CA GLU A 102 -10.51 -12.56 9.27
C GLU A 102 -9.51 -13.75 9.34
N PRO A 103 -9.50 -14.71 8.38
CA PRO A 103 -8.50 -15.78 8.39
C PRO A 103 -7.07 -15.26 8.33
N SER A 104 -6.82 -14.18 7.59
CA SER A 104 -5.49 -13.55 7.51
C SER A 104 -5.09 -12.86 8.80
N MET A 105 -6.03 -12.21 9.50
CA MET A 105 -5.74 -11.59 10.79
C MET A 105 -5.37 -12.65 11.84
N MET A 106 -6.02 -13.82 11.82
CA MET A 106 -5.65 -14.95 12.68
C MET A 106 -4.21 -15.44 12.42
N LEU A 107 -3.82 -15.61 11.16
CA LEU A 107 -2.45 -15.99 10.79
C LEU A 107 -1.43 -14.92 11.20
N LEU A 108 -1.78 -13.65 11.02
CA LEU A 108 -0.92 -12.53 11.38
C LEU A 108 -0.72 -12.39 12.90
N GLU A 109 -1.75 -12.71 13.71
CA GLU A 109 -1.66 -12.69 15.18
C GLU A 109 -0.66 -13.74 15.68
N ASN A 110 -0.60 -14.91 15.04
CA ASN A 110 0.36 -15.98 15.39
C ASN A 110 1.82 -15.55 15.27
N VAL A 111 2.13 -14.61 14.36
CA VAL A 111 3.50 -14.11 14.14
C VAL A 111 3.75 -12.75 14.78
N LYS A 112 2.75 -12.10 15.38
CA LYS A 112 2.83 -10.72 15.92
C LYS A 112 3.95 -10.48 16.90
N SER A 113 4.26 -11.46 17.74
CA SER A 113 5.36 -11.37 18.71
C SER A 113 6.73 -11.21 18.04
N HIS A 114 6.89 -11.77 16.83
CA HIS A 114 8.12 -11.74 16.03
C HIS A 114 8.20 -10.54 15.07
N VAL A 115 7.07 -9.87 14.81
CA VAL A 115 7.01 -8.73 13.86
C VAL A 115 7.09 -7.41 14.62
N LYS A 116 8.30 -6.91 14.85
CA LYS A 116 8.58 -5.61 15.50
C LYS A 116 8.99 -4.54 14.49
N ARG A 117 8.21 -4.41 13.42
CA ARG A 117 8.47 -3.55 12.26
C ARG A 117 7.13 -3.08 11.65
N PRO A 118 7.14 -2.15 10.68
CA PRO A 118 5.92 -1.64 10.06
C PRO A 118 5.09 -2.76 9.41
N VAL A 119 3.79 -2.76 9.70
CA VAL A 119 2.78 -3.63 9.08
C VAL A 119 1.61 -2.78 8.66
N TRP A 120 1.32 -2.78 7.36
CA TRP A 120 0.25 -1.99 6.74
C TRP A 120 -0.82 -2.93 6.19
N ILE A 121 -2.08 -2.63 6.50
CA ILE A 121 -3.22 -3.43 6.01
C ILE A 121 -3.97 -2.59 4.98
N ASN A 122 -3.98 -3.07 3.75
CA ASN A 122 -4.47 -2.36 2.58
C ASN A 122 -5.78 -2.96 2.06
N ALA A 123 -6.70 -2.11 1.62
CA ALA A 123 -7.81 -2.51 0.76
C ALA A 123 -8.36 -1.30 -0.01
N ASP A 124 -8.88 -1.56 -1.20
CA ASP A 124 -9.70 -0.59 -1.94
C ASP A 124 -11.15 -0.64 -1.44
N ILE A 125 -11.50 0.31 -0.56
CA ILE A 125 -12.78 0.33 0.16
C ILE A 125 -13.82 1.26 -0.46
N LEU A 126 -13.43 2.07 -1.45
CA LEU A 126 -14.31 3.01 -2.14
C LEU A 126 -14.10 2.97 -3.66
N PRO A 127 -15.13 3.29 -4.46
CA PRO A 127 -14.96 3.46 -5.89
C PRO A 127 -14.20 4.77 -6.18
N GLY A 128 -13.19 4.70 -7.03
CA GLY A 128 -12.36 5.82 -7.44
C GLY A 128 -12.48 6.13 -8.93
N PRO A 129 -11.61 7.03 -9.43
CA PRO A 129 -11.66 7.45 -10.82
C PRO A 129 -11.42 6.27 -11.77
N ASN A 130 -12.34 6.09 -12.71
CA ASN A 130 -12.33 5.02 -13.71
C ASN A 130 -12.26 3.59 -13.13
N GLY A 131 -12.52 3.41 -11.83
CA GLY A 131 -12.52 2.11 -11.18
C GLY A 131 -13.77 1.31 -11.54
N ASN A 132 -13.57 0.08 -12.04
CA ASN A 132 -14.65 -0.85 -12.37
C ASN A 132 -14.64 -2.11 -11.50
N SER A 133 -13.61 -2.29 -10.68
CA SER A 133 -13.49 -3.43 -9.77
C SER A 133 -14.43 -3.29 -8.58
N ARG A 134 -14.84 -4.43 -8.02
CA ARG A 134 -15.60 -4.48 -6.78
C ARG A 134 -14.73 -3.99 -5.61
N VAL A 135 -15.28 -3.11 -4.80
CA VAL A 135 -14.64 -2.63 -3.57
C VAL A 135 -14.79 -3.67 -2.45
N VAL A 136 -13.86 -3.65 -1.50
CA VAL A 136 -14.02 -4.31 -0.20
C VAL A 136 -14.96 -3.46 0.67
N ASP A 137 -15.90 -4.08 1.38
CA ASP A 137 -16.80 -3.33 2.26
C ASP A 137 -16.01 -2.73 3.44
N ALA A 138 -16.06 -1.40 3.55
CA ALA A 138 -15.22 -0.61 4.44
C ALA A 138 -15.43 -0.95 5.92
N THR A 139 -16.68 -0.99 6.38
CA THR A 139 -17.00 -1.17 7.81
C THR A 139 -16.54 -2.53 8.33
N PRO A 140 -16.95 -3.67 7.76
CA PRO A 140 -16.51 -4.97 8.26
C PRO A 140 -14.99 -5.16 8.09
N PHE A 141 -14.37 -4.64 7.02
CA PHE A 141 -12.92 -4.69 6.87
C PHE A 141 -12.19 -3.98 8.02
N ILE A 142 -12.56 -2.71 8.27
CA ILE A 142 -11.94 -1.88 9.32
C ILE A 142 -12.19 -2.48 10.70
N ASP A 143 -13.42 -2.90 10.99
CA ASP A 143 -13.80 -3.43 12.31
C ASP A 143 -13.07 -4.74 12.61
N THR A 144 -13.00 -5.66 11.63
CA THR A 144 -12.24 -6.91 11.79
C THR A 144 -10.75 -6.63 11.99
N VAL A 145 -10.13 -5.75 11.21
CA VAL A 145 -8.69 -5.46 11.39
C VAL A 145 -8.43 -4.84 12.76
N LYS A 146 -9.27 -3.90 13.21
CA LYS A 146 -9.14 -3.25 14.51
C LYS A 146 -9.33 -4.19 15.70
N SER A 147 -10.18 -5.21 15.57
CA SER A 147 -10.40 -6.15 16.67
C SER A 147 -9.16 -6.99 16.99
N PHE A 148 -8.29 -7.23 16.00
CA PHE A 148 -7.01 -7.91 16.17
C PHE A 148 -5.85 -6.93 16.43
N PHE A 149 -5.81 -5.85 15.67
CA PHE A 149 -4.68 -4.91 15.63
C PHE A 149 -5.18 -3.46 15.76
N PRO A 150 -5.51 -3.00 16.98
CA PRO A 150 -5.95 -1.62 17.20
C PRO A 150 -4.87 -0.60 16.84
N ASP A 151 -3.60 -1.00 16.87
CA ASP A 151 -2.44 -0.15 16.62
C ASP A 151 -1.81 -0.41 15.24
N VAL A 152 -2.59 -0.76 14.21
CA VAL A 152 -2.06 -0.98 12.85
C VAL A 152 -2.04 0.31 12.03
N THR A 153 -1.24 0.33 10.97
CA THR A 153 -1.36 1.36 9.93
C THR A 153 -2.32 0.87 8.84
N PHE A 154 -3.35 1.66 8.55
CA PHE A 154 -4.26 1.38 7.44
C PHE A 154 -3.75 1.99 6.14
N SER A 155 -3.98 1.29 5.04
CA SER A 155 -3.73 1.76 3.68
C SER A 155 -5.03 1.68 2.88
N LEU A 156 -5.87 2.71 2.98
CA LEU A 156 -7.25 2.67 2.49
C LEU A 156 -7.33 3.35 1.12
N GLY A 157 -7.62 2.56 0.09
CA GLY A 157 -7.58 2.98 -1.29
C GLY A 157 -8.95 3.15 -1.92
N TRP A 158 -8.89 3.54 -3.19
CA TRP A 158 -10.02 3.48 -4.09
C TRP A 158 -9.71 2.54 -5.24
N THR A 159 -10.72 1.82 -5.72
CA THR A 159 -10.57 1.14 -7.01
C THR A 159 -10.35 2.20 -8.10
N THR A 160 -9.31 2.05 -8.91
CA THR A 160 -8.97 3.03 -9.96
C THR A 160 -8.68 2.36 -11.28
N GLY A 161 -8.88 3.09 -12.37
CA GLY A 161 -8.52 2.70 -13.71
C GLY A 161 -7.71 3.78 -14.42
N TRP A 162 -6.90 3.35 -15.39
CA TRP A 162 -6.24 4.24 -16.33
C TRP A 162 -6.47 3.71 -17.76
N HIS A 163 -6.71 4.63 -18.69
CA HIS A 163 -7.00 4.30 -20.09
C HIS A 163 -6.23 5.23 -21.04
N PRO A 164 -5.49 4.71 -22.03
CA PRO A 164 -4.69 5.54 -22.94
C PRO A 164 -5.55 6.45 -23.83
N ASP A 165 -6.74 5.98 -24.22
CA ASP A 165 -7.60 6.66 -25.20
C ASP A 165 -8.72 7.49 -24.55
N LYS A 166 -8.67 7.70 -23.22
CA LYS A 166 -9.69 8.45 -22.48
C LYS A 166 -9.07 9.54 -21.63
N VAL A 167 -9.89 10.54 -21.31
CA VAL A 167 -9.55 11.49 -20.25
C VAL A 167 -9.54 10.73 -18.93
N ASN A 168 -8.37 10.68 -18.30
CA ASN A 168 -8.21 10.07 -16.99
C ASN A 168 -8.52 11.13 -15.92
N GLU A 169 -9.77 11.18 -15.50
CA GLU A 169 -10.19 12.07 -14.41
C GLU A 169 -9.49 11.71 -13.10
N GLY A 170 -9.25 12.75 -12.29
CA GLY A 170 -8.70 12.60 -10.95
C GLY A 170 -9.74 12.26 -9.89
N TYR A 171 -9.28 12.13 -8.64
CA TYR A 171 -10.09 11.99 -7.45
C TYR A 171 -10.95 13.25 -7.23
N SER A 172 -12.27 13.08 -7.33
CA SER A 172 -13.24 14.15 -7.13
C SER A 172 -13.37 14.57 -5.65
N TRP A 173 -13.97 15.74 -5.41
CA TRP A 173 -14.32 16.19 -4.06
C TRP A 173 -15.22 15.19 -3.33
N THR A 174 -16.16 14.57 -4.03
CA THR A 174 -17.05 13.56 -3.47
C THR A 174 -16.25 12.34 -3.00
N MET A 175 -15.27 11.89 -3.79
CA MET A 175 -14.43 10.74 -3.46
C MET A 175 -13.58 10.99 -2.20
N VAL A 176 -12.87 12.12 -2.12
CA VAL A 176 -12.01 12.40 -0.96
C VAL A 176 -12.81 12.69 0.31
N LYS A 177 -13.99 13.30 0.21
CA LYS A 177 -14.88 13.52 1.36
C LYS A 177 -15.50 12.21 1.86
N ALA A 178 -15.85 11.29 0.97
CA ALA A 178 -16.32 9.97 1.37
C ALA A 178 -15.25 9.19 2.13
N MET A 179 -13.99 9.23 1.67
CA MET A 179 -12.86 8.61 2.37
C MET A 179 -12.63 9.27 3.73
N GLU A 180 -12.66 10.60 3.81
CA GLU A 180 -12.49 11.30 5.08
C GLU A 180 -13.58 10.95 6.09
N ASN A 181 -14.84 10.90 5.67
CA ASN A 181 -15.95 10.52 6.57
C ASN A 181 -15.75 9.14 7.21
N ILE A 182 -15.11 8.20 6.50
CA ILE A 182 -14.76 6.88 7.04
C ILE A 182 -13.57 7.00 8.00
N CYS A 183 -12.55 7.77 7.62
CA CYS A 183 -11.27 7.80 8.32
C CYS A 183 -11.23 8.74 9.54
N ASP A 184 -12.15 9.69 9.65
CA ASP A 184 -12.21 10.67 10.76
C ASP A 184 -12.39 9.96 12.12
N ALA A 185 -13.17 8.88 12.14
CA ALA A 185 -13.40 8.08 13.34
C ALA A 185 -12.23 7.13 13.71
N LEU A 186 -11.22 7.00 12.86
CA LEU A 186 -10.05 6.16 13.12
C LEU A 186 -9.07 6.88 14.04
N SER A 187 -8.29 6.13 14.80
CA SER A 187 -7.16 6.65 15.60
C SER A 187 -5.79 6.22 15.07
N GLN A 188 -5.80 5.23 14.17
CA GLN A 188 -4.66 4.64 13.48
C GLN A 188 -4.02 5.59 12.45
N PRO A 189 -2.72 5.50 12.15
CA PRO A 189 -2.18 6.09 10.93
C PRO A 189 -2.93 5.57 9.68
N VAL A 190 -3.19 6.45 8.72
CA VAL A 190 -3.88 6.09 7.47
C VAL A 190 -3.09 6.65 6.30
N THR A 191 -2.60 5.78 5.43
CA THR A 191 -2.11 6.17 4.12
C THR A 191 -3.19 5.95 3.06
N PHE A 192 -3.24 6.83 2.07
CA PHE A 192 -4.16 6.69 0.94
C PHE A 192 -3.38 6.33 -0.33
N PRO A 193 -3.50 5.09 -0.82
CA PRO A 193 -2.97 4.70 -2.12
C PRO A 193 -3.63 5.53 -3.23
N VAL A 194 -2.82 6.32 -3.95
CA VAL A 194 -3.28 7.11 -5.08
C VAL A 194 -2.44 6.82 -6.32
N ARG A 195 -3.11 6.67 -7.47
CA ARG A 195 -2.44 6.33 -8.73
C ARG A 195 -1.70 7.55 -9.27
N ALA A 196 -0.40 7.42 -9.55
CA ALA A 196 0.50 8.50 -9.97
C ALA A 196 -0.10 9.36 -11.11
N ALA A 197 -0.62 8.70 -12.14
CA ALA A 197 -1.20 9.34 -13.33
C ALA A 197 -2.42 10.25 -13.05
N LEU A 198 -3.03 10.15 -11.86
CA LEU A 198 -4.27 10.85 -11.48
C LEU A 198 -4.05 11.95 -10.43
N VAL A 199 -2.84 12.06 -9.85
CA VAL A 199 -2.59 12.94 -8.70
C VAL A 199 -2.59 14.42 -9.11
N ARG A 200 -1.99 14.74 -10.25
CA ARG A 200 -1.87 16.13 -10.74
C ARG A 200 -3.24 16.79 -10.93
N GLN A 201 -4.24 16.06 -11.43
CA GLN A 201 -5.60 16.56 -11.62
C GLN A 201 -6.38 16.69 -10.30
N SER A 202 -5.87 16.06 -9.23
CA SER A 202 -6.56 15.91 -7.93
C SER A 202 -5.86 16.62 -6.78
N SER A 203 -4.84 17.43 -7.07
CA SER A 203 -3.98 17.96 -6.01
C SER A 203 -4.73 18.80 -4.98
N PRO A 204 -5.68 19.68 -5.35
CA PRO A 204 -6.48 20.41 -4.35
C PRO A 204 -7.26 19.49 -3.40
N GLN A 205 -7.82 18.39 -3.93
CA GLN A 205 -8.62 17.41 -3.19
C GLN A 205 -7.75 16.60 -2.23
N LEU A 206 -6.61 16.11 -2.71
CA LEU A 206 -5.68 15.30 -1.91
C LEU A 206 -4.96 16.14 -0.85
N LEU A 207 -4.58 17.39 -1.16
CA LEU A 207 -4.04 18.33 -0.18
C LEU A 207 -5.06 18.67 0.90
N TRP A 208 -6.34 18.83 0.53
CA TRP A 208 -7.41 19.01 1.52
C TRP A 208 -7.55 17.80 2.42
N LEU A 209 -7.49 16.57 1.87
CA LEU A 209 -7.59 15.34 2.63
C LEU A 209 -6.45 15.24 3.66
N LEU A 210 -5.19 15.45 3.24
CA LEU A 210 -4.04 15.40 4.16
C LEU A 210 -4.08 16.46 5.28
N LYS A 211 -4.76 17.59 5.07
CA LYS A 211 -4.91 18.63 6.10
C LYS A 211 -5.91 18.25 7.21
N LYS A 212 -6.68 17.18 7.05
CA LYS A 212 -7.68 16.76 8.02
C LYS A 212 -7.09 16.09 9.26
N SER A 213 -5.94 15.43 9.12
CA SER A 213 -5.22 14.83 10.24
C SER A 213 -3.73 14.68 9.91
N ASP A 214 -2.89 14.91 10.90
CA ASP A 214 -1.44 14.61 10.88
C ASP A 214 -1.12 13.12 10.73
N ARG A 215 -2.08 12.24 11.01
CA ARG A 215 -1.99 10.79 10.80
C ARG A 215 -2.13 10.37 9.34
N TYR A 216 -2.49 11.29 8.45
CA TYR A 216 -2.75 11.00 7.06
C TYR A 216 -1.51 11.15 6.20
N SER A 217 -1.34 10.21 5.26
CA SER A 217 -0.29 10.23 4.24
C SER A 217 -0.83 9.73 2.89
N LEU A 218 -0.04 9.86 1.83
CA LEU A 218 -0.30 9.27 0.51
C LEU A 218 0.73 8.19 0.22
N THR A 219 0.29 7.15 -0.49
CA THR A 219 1.19 6.21 -1.16
C THR A 219 0.93 6.30 -2.65
N ILE A 220 1.84 6.95 -3.38
CA ILE A 220 1.77 7.07 -4.83
C ILE A 220 2.13 5.73 -5.43
N TRP A 221 1.24 5.14 -6.23
CA TRP A 221 1.47 3.86 -6.88
C TRP A 221 1.20 3.93 -8.38
N THR A 222 1.66 2.93 -9.13
CA THR A 222 1.46 2.87 -10.59
C THR A 222 1.07 1.48 -11.06
N GLY A 223 0.15 1.42 -12.02
CA GLY A 223 -0.08 0.23 -12.83
C GLY A 223 1.00 0.06 -13.91
N LYS A 224 1.18 -1.17 -14.41
CA LYS A 224 2.16 -1.49 -15.47
C LYS A 224 1.95 -0.73 -16.78
N ASN A 225 0.70 -0.34 -17.06
CA ASN A 225 0.31 0.32 -18.30
C ASN A 225 0.02 1.81 -18.13
N ASP A 226 0.23 2.36 -16.93
CA ASP A 226 -0.06 3.76 -16.67
C ASP A 226 0.97 4.63 -17.39
N ASN A 227 0.50 5.70 -18.02
CA ASN A 227 1.39 6.73 -18.56
C ASN A 227 1.44 7.93 -17.62
N TYR A 228 2.63 8.23 -17.12
CA TYR A 228 2.94 9.39 -16.29
C TYR A 228 4.42 9.74 -16.49
N SER A 229 4.76 11.01 -16.24
CA SER A 229 6.12 11.52 -16.43
C SER A 229 6.87 11.65 -15.10
N VAL A 230 8.21 11.77 -15.15
CA VAL A 230 9.01 12.12 -13.97
C VAL A 230 8.60 13.52 -13.47
N GLU A 231 8.24 14.42 -14.38
CA GLU A 231 7.70 15.76 -14.06
C GLU A 231 6.40 15.69 -13.25
N ASP A 232 5.59 14.66 -13.42
CA ASP A 232 4.40 14.46 -12.58
C ASP A 232 4.78 14.06 -11.15
N LEU A 233 5.79 13.22 -10.97
CA LEU A 233 6.30 12.85 -9.64
C LEU A 233 7.01 14.02 -8.94
N LEU A 234 7.78 14.80 -9.69
CA LEU A 234 8.40 16.04 -9.20
C LEU A 234 7.33 17.07 -8.81
N TYR A 235 6.27 17.21 -9.60
CA TYR A 235 5.14 18.06 -9.24
C TYR A 235 4.51 17.64 -7.90
N ILE A 236 4.31 16.33 -7.65
CA ILE A 236 3.82 15.85 -6.35
C ILE A 236 4.80 16.27 -5.24
N ARG A 237 6.10 16.09 -5.46
CA ARG A 237 7.12 16.46 -4.46
C ARG A 237 7.14 17.95 -4.13
N ASP A 238 6.87 18.81 -5.11
CA ASP A 238 6.86 20.27 -4.91
C ASP A 238 5.62 20.77 -4.14
N HIS A 239 4.53 20.01 -4.17
CA HIS A 239 3.23 20.45 -3.61
C HIS A 239 2.86 19.77 -2.29
N PHE A 240 3.41 18.60 -2.00
CA PHE A 240 3.07 17.80 -0.82
C PHE A 240 4.25 17.72 0.15
N ASP A 241 3.99 17.58 1.46
CA ASP A 241 5.05 17.33 2.42
C ASP A 241 5.69 15.96 2.15
N LYS A 242 7.00 15.96 1.89
CA LYS A 242 7.79 14.75 1.64
C LYS A 242 7.73 13.71 2.78
N LYS A 243 7.38 14.13 4.00
CA LYS A 243 7.17 13.21 5.14
C LYS A 243 5.85 12.45 5.06
N GLN A 244 4.90 12.96 4.29
CA GLN A 244 3.55 12.41 4.14
C GLN A 244 3.33 11.71 2.79
N VAL A 245 4.35 11.56 1.93
CA VAL A 245 4.20 10.95 0.60
C VAL A 245 5.24 9.86 0.38
N PHE A 246 4.77 8.64 0.19
CA PHE A 246 5.56 7.45 -0.16
C PHE A 246 5.36 7.07 -1.63
N TYR A 247 6.34 6.39 -2.23
CA TYR A 247 6.36 6.12 -3.66
C TYR A 247 6.58 4.63 -3.94
N ASP A 248 5.50 3.90 -4.22
CA ASP A 248 5.48 2.52 -4.72
C ASP A 248 5.43 2.53 -6.26
N ILE A 249 6.53 2.95 -6.88
CA ILE A 249 6.63 3.25 -8.31
C ILE A 249 7.48 2.19 -9.01
N LEU A 250 7.01 1.72 -10.17
CA LEU A 250 7.72 0.74 -11.00
C LEU A 250 8.93 1.38 -11.69
N GLU A 251 9.94 0.55 -11.95
CA GLU A 251 11.09 0.93 -12.78
C GLU A 251 10.71 1.01 -14.27
N PRO A 252 11.37 1.88 -15.07
CA PRO A 252 12.53 2.72 -14.72
C PRO A 252 12.21 4.12 -14.13
N GLN A 253 10.94 4.53 -14.09
CA GLN A 253 10.57 5.90 -13.69
C GLN A 253 10.95 6.20 -12.24
N ASN A 254 10.89 5.20 -11.35
CA ASN A 254 11.30 5.36 -9.96
C ASN A 254 12.78 5.73 -9.83
N TYR A 255 13.68 5.05 -10.56
CA TYR A 255 15.08 5.40 -10.63
C TYR A 255 15.31 6.83 -11.14
N GLU A 256 14.67 7.21 -12.26
CA GLU A 256 14.82 8.55 -12.84
C GLU A 256 14.32 9.66 -11.89
N PHE A 257 13.18 9.44 -11.23
CA PHE A 257 12.65 10.34 -10.22
C PHE A 257 13.62 10.51 -9.04
N LYS A 258 14.12 9.40 -8.49
CA LYS A 258 15.08 9.42 -7.38
C LYS A 258 16.37 10.15 -7.74
N GLN A 259 16.91 9.91 -8.93
CA GLN A 259 18.07 10.65 -9.45
C GLN A 259 17.79 12.16 -9.51
N ALA A 260 16.62 12.56 -10.02
CA ALA A 260 16.24 13.97 -10.13
C ALA A 260 16.14 14.67 -8.76
N ILE A 261 15.88 13.93 -7.68
CA ILE A 261 15.74 14.48 -6.32
C ILE A 261 16.97 14.22 -5.43
N GLY A 262 18.05 13.69 -6.02
CA GLY A 262 19.32 13.44 -5.32
C GLY A 262 19.33 12.23 -4.38
N ILE A 263 18.40 11.29 -4.55
CA ILE A 263 18.44 9.99 -3.87
C ILE A 263 19.18 9.01 -4.77
N THR A 264 20.42 8.71 -4.44
CA THR A 264 21.18 7.64 -5.10
C THR A 264 21.05 6.37 -4.27
N ASP A 265 20.52 5.30 -4.85
CA ASP A 265 20.58 3.99 -4.21
C ASP A 265 22.07 3.63 -4.04
N ASN A 266 22.51 3.41 -2.81
CA ASN A 266 23.81 2.77 -2.58
C ASN A 266 23.64 1.34 -3.12
N CYS A 267 24.19 1.09 -4.31
CA CYS A 267 24.29 -0.26 -4.89
C CYS A 267 24.95 -1.24 -3.91
#